data_AF-A0A2N1R7G9-F1
#
_entry.id   AF-A0A2N1R7G9-F1
#
_cell.length_a   1.000
_cell.length_b   1.000
_cell.length_c   1.000
_cell.angle_alpha   90.00
_cell.angle_beta   90.00
_cell.angle_gamma   90.00
#
_symmetry.space_group_name_H-M   'P 1'
#
loop_
_entity.id
_entity.type
_entity.pdbx_description
1 polymer ?
#
loop_
_entity_poly.entity_id
_entity_poly.type
_entity_poly.pdbx_seq_one_letter_code
_entity_poly.pdbx_strand_id
1 'polypeptide(L)'
;MIHLEAAEDGFAVSLDGRCALVHSMRSPLLELGSAEPAIRQRKRGFTIRQKRLRYVKAKAWKQVAAREGFIDIEFEGLVHMTIRESSGSLGISFSRYDSSFNRFRFRLPATPGESIFGCGEQFSKLDLKGSRVPLWPDGKSAGGKWHSTYFGQPSFVTSERSWVHVGTTAYCLFDFKRPKTTMLSCWAVPEELLVGFASDAPSATGALSSAAGRQRNLPAWTWEGAWLGVQGGSAEVERKLAAAKSSGVKVGALWVQDWCGKSVASTANHPQWDWRWDRDLYPDLPADIARLRRDGIRFLGYINPFLSTEGELYAEASKAGYCVKRQDGSDYLVTATTFAAAMVDLFNPAAFAWIKGVMKREMLGIGMSGWMADFGEFLPVDAALHGGRDPLTAHNEYPVLWARANAEAVREAGKEGEAIFFLRSGWTGSAKHAQAFWAG
;
A
#
# COMPACT_ATOMS: atom_id res chain seq x y z
N MET A 1 -10.11 25.42 -16.36
CA MET A 1 -11.03 25.16 -17.49
C MET A 1 -10.43 24.16 -18.46
N ILE A 2 -11.12 23.04 -18.59
CA ILE A 2 -10.88 21.99 -19.57
C ILE A 2 -11.26 22.46 -20.98
N HIS A 3 -10.45 22.11 -21.97
CA HIS A 3 -10.69 22.43 -23.37
C HIS A 3 -10.35 21.23 -24.26
N LEU A 4 -11.25 20.90 -25.20
CA LEU A 4 -11.04 19.88 -26.23
C LEU A 4 -10.74 20.57 -27.56
N GLU A 5 -9.57 20.30 -28.11
CA GLU A 5 -9.20 20.71 -29.46
C GLU A 5 -9.26 19.48 -30.37
N ALA A 6 -10.28 19.42 -31.23
CA ALA A 6 -10.52 18.34 -32.15
C ALA A 6 -9.86 18.60 -33.51
N ALA A 7 -9.24 17.57 -34.08
CA ALA A 7 -8.71 17.56 -35.44
C ALA A 7 -9.20 16.31 -36.19
N GLU A 8 -9.06 16.28 -37.52
CA GLU A 8 -9.50 15.14 -38.34
C GLU A 8 -8.81 13.83 -37.93
N ASP A 9 -7.53 13.88 -37.58
CA ASP A 9 -6.71 12.72 -37.26
C ASP A 9 -6.54 12.46 -35.75
N GLY A 10 -7.16 13.26 -34.88
CA GLY A 10 -6.91 13.20 -33.44
C GLY A 10 -7.54 14.31 -32.60
N PHE A 11 -7.12 14.42 -31.34
CA PHE A 11 -7.54 15.49 -30.45
C PHE A 11 -6.48 15.79 -29.38
N ALA A 12 -6.56 16.97 -28.79
CA ALA A 12 -5.85 17.34 -27.57
C ALA A 12 -6.84 17.78 -26.48
N VAL A 13 -6.58 17.40 -25.23
CA VAL A 13 -7.30 17.91 -24.07
C VAL A 13 -6.33 18.71 -23.23
N SER A 14 -6.70 19.98 -22.96
CA SER A 14 -5.94 20.88 -22.12
C SER A 14 -6.71 21.21 -20.85
N LEU A 15 -5.98 21.46 -19.77
CA LEU A 15 -6.50 22.00 -18.51
C LEU A 15 -5.71 23.26 -18.17
N ASP A 16 -6.40 24.40 -18.08
CA ASP A 16 -5.79 25.71 -17.76
C ASP A 16 -4.64 26.07 -18.72
N GLY A 17 -4.87 25.83 -20.02
CA GLY A 17 -3.90 26.11 -21.09
C GLY A 17 -2.74 25.12 -21.18
N ARG A 18 -2.66 24.12 -20.27
CA ARG A 18 -1.65 23.06 -20.31
C ARG A 18 -2.21 21.80 -20.94
N CYS A 19 -1.49 21.26 -21.93
CA CYS A 19 -1.87 20.03 -22.60
C CYS A 19 -1.75 18.82 -21.65
N ALA A 20 -2.87 18.14 -21.38
CA ALA A 20 -2.96 16.98 -20.49
C ALA A 20 -3.00 15.67 -21.27
N LEU A 21 -3.74 15.63 -22.40
CA LEU A 21 -3.93 14.44 -23.22
C LEU A 21 -3.70 14.77 -24.69
N VAL A 22 -3.08 13.85 -25.43
CA VAL A 22 -2.93 13.94 -26.88
C VAL A 22 -3.25 12.60 -27.51
N HIS A 23 -4.11 12.63 -28.51
CA HIS A 23 -4.56 11.49 -29.28
C HIS A 23 -4.32 11.72 -30.77
N SER A 24 -3.87 10.68 -31.49
CA SER A 24 -4.06 10.61 -32.94
C SER A 24 -4.16 9.18 -33.43
N MET A 25 -4.68 8.98 -34.64
CA MET A 25 -4.76 7.66 -35.28
C MET A 25 -3.39 6.97 -35.41
N ARG A 26 -2.34 7.77 -35.63
CA ARG A 26 -0.94 7.30 -35.71
C ARG A 26 -0.31 7.07 -34.33
N SER A 27 -0.78 7.81 -33.34
CA SER A 27 -0.23 7.85 -31.99
C SER A 27 -1.34 7.68 -30.92
N PRO A 28 -2.05 6.54 -30.87
CA PRO A 28 -3.17 6.38 -29.94
C PRO A 28 -2.73 6.51 -28.48
N LEU A 29 -3.54 7.22 -27.71
CA LEU A 29 -3.31 7.45 -26.29
C LEU A 29 -3.69 6.22 -25.44
N LEU A 30 -4.64 5.41 -25.90
CA LEU A 30 -5.26 4.31 -25.17
C LEU A 30 -5.12 2.99 -25.94
N GLU A 31 -4.73 1.94 -25.24
CA GLU A 31 -4.77 0.56 -25.74
C GLU A 31 -5.43 -0.33 -24.67
N LEU A 32 -6.41 -1.13 -25.08
CA LEU A 32 -6.99 -2.20 -24.26
C LEU A 32 -6.51 -3.56 -24.76
N GLY A 33 -6.40 -4.53 -23.87
CA GLY A 33 -5.83 -5.81 -24.24
C GLY A 33 -6.12 -6.92 -23.26
N SER A 34 -5.64 -8.10 -23.60
CA SER A 34 -5.73 -9.28 -22.76
C SER A 34 -4.39 -10.02 -22.73
N ALA A 35 -4.09 -10.64 -21.58
CA ALA A 35 -2.95 -11.51 -21.40
C ALA A 35 -3.21 -12.52 -20.27
N GLU A 36 -2.45 -13.61 -20.30
CA GLU A 36 -2.40 -14.57 -19.20
C GLU A 36 -1.29 -14.17 -18.22
N PRO A 37 -1.60 -13.88 -16.94
CA PRO A 37 -0.58 -13.65 -15.94
C PRO A 37 0.20 -14.94 -15.67
N ALA A 38 1.52 -14.82 -15.49
CA ALA A 38 2.41 -15.92 -15.13
C ALA A 38 3.31 -15.46 -13.98
N ILE A 39 2.73 -15.38 -12.79
CA ILE A 39 3.43 -14.95 -11.57
C ILE A 39 3.94 -16.19 -10.83
N ARG A 40 5.19 -16.14 -10.36
CA ARG A 40 5.73 -17.13 -9.42
C ARG A 40 6.15 -16.43 -8.15
N GLN A 41 5.59 -16.87 -7.04
CA GLN A 41 6.00 -16.45 -5.70
C GLN A 41 7.10 -17.38 -5.18
N ARG A 42 8.13 -16.79 -4.59
CA ARG A 42 9.17 -17.49 -3.81
C ARG A 42 9.24 -16.84 -2.43
N LYS A 43 9.93 -17.48 -1.47
CA LYS A 43 9.98 -17.09 -0.05
C LYS A 43 9.97 -15.57 0.25
N ARG A 44 10.70 -14.75 -0.53
CA ARG A 44 10.78 -13.29 -0.30
C ARG A 44 10.28 -12.41 -1.44
N GLY A 45 9.74 -12.96 -2.53
CA GLY A 45 9.17 -12.09 -3.55
C GLY A 45 8.76 -12.77 -4.84
N PHE A 46 8.51 -11.95 -5.85
CA PHE A 46 7.74 -12.34 -7.02
C PHE A 46 8.56 -12.30 -8.31
N THR A 47 8.29 -13.25 -9.19
CA THR A 47 8.69 -13.16 -10.60
C THR A 47 7.42 -12.95 -11.41
N ILE A 48 7.24 -11.74 -11.93
CA ILE A 48 6.04 -11.34 -12.65
C ILE A 48 6.33 -11.42 -14.15
N ARG A 49 5.57 -12.25 -14.85
CA ARG A 49 5.60 -12.40 -16.31
C ARG A 49 4.16 -12.48 -16.84
N GLN A 50 4.01 -12.36 -18.14
CA GLN A 50 2.73 -12.53 -18.83
C GLN A 50 2.94 -13.22 -20.17
N LYS A 51 1.91 -13.93 -20.64
CA LYS A 51 1.90 -14.66 -21.91
C LYS A 51 0.71 -14.20 -22.77
N ARG A 52 0.79 -14.48 -24.07
CA ARG A 52 -0.29 -14.24 -25.05
C ARG A 52 -0.81 -12.80 -25.05
N LEU A 53 0.07 -11.84 -24.79
CA LEU A 53 -0.26 -10.42 -24.70
C LEU A 53 -0.72 -9.90 -26.05
N ARG A 54 -1.95 -9.37 -26.11
CA ARG A 54 -2.54 -8.72 -27.29
C ARG A 54 -3.14 -7.38 -26.88
N TYR A 55 -2.99 -6.38 -27.74
CA TYR A 55 -3.63 -5.07 -27.57
C TYR A 55 -4.40 -4.69 -28.82
N VAL A 56 -5.52 -4.02 -28.60
CA VAL A 56 -6.28 -3.25 -29.57
C VAL A 56 -6.02 -1.77 -29.27
N LYS A 57 -5.56 -1.03 -30.27
CA LYS A 57 -5.30 0.40 -30.15
C LYS A 57 -6.60 1.16 -30.42
N ALA A 58 -6.96 2.09 -29.54
CA ALA A 58 -8.11 2.96 -29.71
C ALA A 58 -7.79 4.04 -30.76
N LYS A 59 -7.80 3.72 -32.07
CA LYS A 59 -7.29 4.60 -33.13
C LYS A 59 -8.28 5.67 -33.56
N ALA A 60 -9.49 5.27 -33.87
CA ALA A 60 -10.54 6.17 -34.31
C ALA A 60 -11.40 6.53 -33.10
N TRP A 61 -11.96 7.72 -33.16
CA TRP A 61 -12.58 8.37 -32.02
C TRP A 61 -13.74 9.24 -32.50
N LYS A 62 -14.68 9.47 -31.60
CA LYS A 62 -15.81 10.37 -31.81
C LYS A 62 -16.07 11.14 -30.52
N GLN A 63 -16.18 12.46 -30.63
CA GLN A 63 -16.72 13.28 -29.54
C GLN A 63 -18.22 12.96 -29.40
N VAL A 64 -18.60 12.38 -28.26
CA VAL A 64 -20.01 12.12 -27.92
C VAL A 64 -20.64 13.37 -27.32
N ALA A 65 -19.93 14.02 -26.40
CA ALA A 65 -20.36 15.26 -25.78
C ALA A 65 -19.15 16.10 -25.33
N ALA A 66 -19.28 17.43 -25.39
CA ALA A 66 -18.35 18.35 -24.74
C ALA A 66 -19.14 19.54 -24.21
N ARG A 67 -18.98 19.84 -22.93
CA ARG A 67 -19.58 20.97 -22.23
C ARG A 67 -18.63 21.42 -21.12
N GLU A 68 -18.97 22.50 -20.43
CA GLU A 68 -18.15 23.02 -19.34
C GLU A 68 -17.84 21.92 -18.30
N GLY A 69 -16.55 21.73 -18.03
CA GLY A 69 -16.04 20.72 -17.08
C GLY A 69 -16.22 19.26 -17.49
N PHE A 70 -16.70 18.95 -18.70
CA PHE A 70 -17.06 17.57 -19.09
C PHE A 70 -16.80 17.28 -20.57
N ILE A 71 -16.09 16.19 -20.85
CA ILE A 71 -15.88 15.65 -22.20
C ILE A 71 -16.19 14.15 -22.18
N ASP A 72 -16.89 13.65 -23.21
CA ASP A 72 -17.10 12.22 -23.43
C ASP A 72 -16.67 11.82 -24.84
N ILE A 73 -15.81 10.81 -24.93
CA ILE A 73 -15.19 10.34 -26.17
C ILE A 73 -15.43 8.84 -26.31
N GLU A 74 -15.91 8.43 -27.47
CA GLU A 74 -16.07 7.03 -27.85
C GLU A 74 -14.94 6.62 -28.80
N PHE A 75 -14.37 5.43 -28.61
CA PHE A 75 -13.35 4.86 -29.50
C PHE A 75 -13.89 3.65 -30.29
N GLU A 76 -14.78 3.89 -31.27
CA GLU A 76 -15.37 2.87 -32.16
C GLU A 76 -15.86 1.59 -31.44
N GLY A 77 -16.63 1.77 -30.37
CA GLY A 77 -17.15 0.65 -29.57
C GLY A 77 -16.10 -0.12 -28.75
N LEU A 78 -14.80 0.25 -28.81
CA LEU A 78 -13.77 -0.36 -27.95
C LEU A 78 -13.97 0.02 -26.49
N VAL A 79 -14.21 1.31 -26.24
CA VAL A 79 -14.34 1.90 -24.90
C VAL A 79 -14.86 3.34 -24.99
N HIS A 80 -15.64 3.75 -23.98
CA HIS A 80 -15.96 5.14 -23.71
C HIS A 80 -15.01 5.71 -22.66
N MET A 81 -14.48 6.89 -22.92
CA MET A 81 -13.65 7.66 -22.01
C MET A 81 -14.36 8.95 -21.64
N THR A 82 -14.70 9.07 -20.35
CA THR A 82 -15.34 10.26 -19.79
C THR A 82 -14.32 11.04 -18.96
N ILE A 83 -14.18 12.33 -19.25
CA ILE A 83 -13.26 13.26 -18.59
C ILE A 83 -14.09 14.31 -17.85
N ARG A 84 -13.81 14.49 -16.56
CA ARG A 84 -14.43 15.50 -15.70
C ARG A 84 -13.36 16.39 -15.10
N GLU A 85 -13.54 17.69 -15.22
CA GLU A 85 -12.73 18.66 -14.48
C GLU A 85 -13.26 18.77 -13.05
N SER A 86 -12.37 18.61 -12.07
CA SER A 86 -12.67 18.90 -10.67
C SER A 86 -11.42 19.41 -9.97
N SER A 87 -11.55 20.56 -9.31
CA SER A 87 -10.53 21.11 -8.40
C SER A 87 -9.11 21.19 -9.02
N GLY A 88 -8.99 21.66 -10.27
CA GLY A 88 -7.68 21.78 -10.95
C GLY A 88 -7.08 20.45 -11.41
N SER A 89 -7.92 19.43 -11.63
CA SER A 89 -7.52 18.13 -12.15
C SER A 89 -8.56 17.56 -13.11
N LEU A 90 -8.12 16.63 -13.96
CA LEU A 90 -8.96 15.82 -14.83
C LEU A 90 -9.14 14.44 -14.21
N GLY A 91 -10.37 14.09 -13.83
CA GLY A 91 -10.79 12.73 -13.51
C GLY A 91 -11.24 12.01 -14.79
N ILE A 92 -10.56 10.92 -15.13
CA ILE A 92 -10.77 10.16 -16.37
C ILE A 92 -11.27 8.77 -15.99
N SER A 93 -12.44 8.40 -16.49
CA SER A 93 -13.06 7.09 -16.26
C SER A 93 -13.34 6.38 -17.58
N PHE A 94 -13.38 5.05 -17.53
CA PHE A 94 -13.55 4.20 -18.71
C PHE A 94 -14.78 3.30 -18.53
N SER A 95 -15.60 3.19 -19.57
CA SER A 95 -16.81 2.35 -19.54
C SER A 95 -17.09 1.71 -20.90
N ARG A 96 -18.09 0.82 -20.97
CA ARG A 96 -18.52 0.17 -22.21
C ARG A 96 -17.40 -0.53 -22.98
N TYR A 97 -16.49 -1.17 -22.26
CA TYR A 97 -15.45 -2.02 -22.81
C TYR A 97 -15.76 -3.50 -22.51
N ASP A 98 -15.19 -4.41 -23.30
CA ASP A 98 -15.32 -5.85 -23.08
C ASP A 98 -14.64 -6.25 -21.75
N SER A 99 -15.36 -6.95 -20.87
CA SER A 99 -14.87 -7.37 -19.56
C SER A 99 -13.70 -8.36 -19.61
N SER A 100 -13.41 -8.96 -20.77
CA SER A 100 -12.22 -9.77 -20.99
C SER A 100 -10.92 -8.97 -21.07
N PHE A 101 -11.00 -7.64 -21.21
CA PHE A 101 -9.82 -6.78 -21.19
C PHE A 101 -9.23 -6.68 -19.77
N ASN A 102 -8.09 -7.36 -19.59
CA ASN A 102 -7.31 -7.31 -18.35
C ASN A 102 -5.97 -6.59 -18.55
N ARG A 103 -5.79 -5.84 -19.64
CA ARG A 103 -4.62 -4.99 -19.87
C ARG A 103 -5.06 -3.63 -20.35
N PHE A 104 -4.47 -2.62 -19.73
CA PHE A 104 -4.72 -1.22 -20.03
C PHE A 104 -3.37 -0.53 -20.25
N ARG A 105 -3.27 0.28 -21.30
CA ARG A 105 -2.17 1.21 -21.50
C ARG A 105 -2.69 2.59 -21.80
N PHE A 106 -2.11 3.57 -21.12
CA PHE A 106 -2.44 4.97 -21.29
C PHE A 106 -1.17 5.79 -21.46
N ARG A 107 -1.15 6.63 -22.47
CA ARG A 107 -0.02 7.48 -22.81
C ARG A 107 -0.33 8.91 -22.40
N LEU A 108 0.55 9.48 -21.59
CA LEU A 108 0.54 10.88 -21.24
C LEU A 108 1.64 11.63 -21.99
N PRO A 109 1.40 12.89 -22.40
CA PRO A 109 2.48 13.81 -22.77
C PRO A 109 3.50 13.94 -21.63
N ALA A 110 4.75 14.14 -21.99
CA ALA A 110 5.85 14.32 -21.05
C ALA A 110 6.77 15.43 -21.58
N THR A 111 7.37 16.21 -20.68
CA THR A 111 8.31 17.26 -21.07
C THR A 111 9.72 16.67 -21.18
N PRO A 112 10.45 16.91 -22.29
CA PRO A 112 11.85 16.52 -22.39
C PRO A 112 12.68 17.09 -21.25
N GLY A 113 13.42 16.22 -20.55
CA GLY A 113 14.27 16.63 -19.43
C GLY A 113 13.55 16.80 -18.09
N GLU A 114 12.23 16.60 -18.00
CA GLU A 114 11.56 16.64 -16.70
C GLU A 114 12.03 15.51 -15.78
N SER A 115 12.10 15.80 -14.49
CA SER A 115 12.28 14.80 -13.43
C SER A 115 10.93 14.25 -12.98
N ILE A 116 10.91 13.00 -12.52
CA ILE A 116 9.70 12.31 -12.06
C ILE A 116 9.94 11.69 -10.69
N PHE A 117 9.04 11.95 -9.74
CA PHE A 117 9.18 11.52 -8.34
C PHE A 117 7.92 10.78 -7.86
N GLY A 118 8.06 9.87 -6.89
CA GLY A 118 6.96 9.13 -6.30
C GLY A 118 7.01 7.64 -6.63
N CYS A 119 5.93 7.10 -7.20
CA CYS A 119 5.72 5.67 -7.39
C CYS A 119 5.68 4.87 -6.07
N GLY A 120 5.28 5.50 -4.97
CA GLY A 120 5.35 4.95 -3.62
C GLY A 120 6.68 5.26 -2.95
N GLU A 121 7.16 4.34 -2.11
CA GLU A 121 8.47 4.45 -1.47
C GLU A 121 9.53 3.76 -2.35
N GLN A 122 10.50 4.53 -2.85
CA GLN A 122 11.55 4.02 -3.73
C GLN A 122 12.91 4.17 -3.05
N PHE A 123 13.63 3.06 -2.90
CA PHE A 123 14.87 3.02 -2.10
C PHE A 123 16.14 3.30 -2.89
N SER A 124 16.15 3.04 -4.20
CA SER A 124 17.36 3.15 -5.03
C SER A 124 17.44 4.44 -5.84
N LYS A 125 16.31 5.04 -6.20
CA LYS A 125 16.24 6.21 -7.08
C LYS A 125 15.15 7.16 -6.61
N LEU A 126 15.51 8.43 -6.48
CA LEU A 126 14.54 9.50 -6.25
C LEU A 126 13.94 10.00 -7.58
N ASP A 127 14.78 10.39 -8.54
CA ASP A 127 14.32 10.70 -9.91
C ASP A 127 14.16 9.41 -10.73
N LEU A 128 12.94 9.19 -11.19
CA LEU A 128 12.49 8.02 -11.92
C LEU A 128 12.50 8.22 -13.44
N LYS A 129 12.81 9.42 -13.93
CA LYS A 129 12.95 9.65 -15.38
C LYS A 129 13.99 8.70 -15.97
N GLY A 130 13.73 8.18 -17.17
CA GLY A 130 14.62 7.21 -17.81
C GLY A 130 14.46 5.77 -17.29
N SER A 131 13.57 5.53 -16.32
CA SER A 131 13.36 4.22 -15.71
C SER A 131 12.00 3.60 -16.04
N ARG A 132 11.89 2.29 -15.80
CA ARG A 132 10.64 1.53 -15.80
C ARG A 132 10.37 1.06 -14.38
N VAL A 133 9.24 1.43 -13.81
CA VAL A 133 8.90 1.17 -12.41
C VAL A 133 7.72 0.18 -12.36
N PRO A 134 7.99 -1.13 -12.21
CA PRO A 134 6.99 -2.10 -11.78
C PRO A 134 6.48 -1.74 -10.39
N LEU A 135 5.16 -1.76 -10.20
CA LEU A 135 4.51 -1.49 -8.92
C LEU A 135 3.78 -2.74 -8.47
N TRP A 136 4.38 -3.37 -7.46
CA TRP A 136 3.94 -4.59 -6.81
C TRP A 136 4.71 -4.69 -5.49
N PRO A 137 4.07 -4.50 -4.32
CA PRO A 137 4.70 -4.72 -3.03
C PRO A 137 5.39 -6.09 -2.99
N ASP A 138 6.65 -6.14 -2.60
CA ASP A 138 7.36 -7.40 -2.41
C ASP A 138 8.26 -7.37 -1.18
N GLY A 139 8.56 -8.55 -0.65
CA GLY A 139 9.39 -8.72 0.54
C GLY A 139 10.90 -8.60 0.30
N LYS A 140 11.37 -8.08 -0.84
CA LYS A 140 12.79 -8.06 -1.20
C LYS A 140 13.42 -6.68 -1.02
N SER A 141 13.73 -6.26 0.20
CA SER A 141 14.75 -5.20 0.39
C SER A 141 16.16 -5.73 0.06
N ALA A 142 16.55 -6.85 0.67
CA ALA A 142 17.84 -7.49 0.44
C ALA A 142 17.76 -8.53 -0.70
N GLY A 143 18.53 -8.35 -1.77
CA GLY A 143 18.54 -9.22 -2.95
C GLY A 143 17.37 -9.01 -3.92
N GLY A 144 16.63 -7.91 -3.75
CA GLY A 144 15.61 -7.42 -4.69
C GLY A 144 16.20 -6.78 -5.94
N LYS A 145 15.33 -6.21 -6.77
CA LYS A 145 15.75 -5.32 -7.87
C LYS A 145 15.74 -3.88 -7.35
N TRP A 146 16.34 -2.96 -8.11
CA TRP A 146 16.37 -1.53 -7.74
C TRP A 146 14.98 -0.92 -7.47
N HIS A 147 13.92 -1.48 -8.08
CA HIS A 147 12.53 -1.04 -7.95
C HIS A 147 11.73 -1.87 -6.92
N SER A 148 12.35 -2.84 -6.25
CA SER A 148 11.68 -3.62 -5.20
C SER A 148 11.34 -2.69 -4.04
N THR A 149 10.11 -2.81 -3.54
CA THR A 149 9.59 -1.97 -2.46
C THR A 149 8.45 -2.69 -1.76
N TYR A 150 8.25 -2.37 -0.48
CA TYR A 150 7.08 -2.79 0.30
C TYR A 150 5.88 -1.87 0.06
N PHE A 151 6.13 -0.65 -0.41
CA PHE A 151 5.12 0.36 -0.66
C PHE A 151 5.18 0.82 -2.12
N GLY A 152 4.43 0.13 -2.97
CA GLY A 152 4.15 0.61 -4.33
C GLY A 152 2.95 1.57 -4.32
N GLN A 153 3.02 2.66 -5.09
CA GLN A 153 1.84 3.51 -5.30
C GLN A 153 1.79 3.94 -6.76
N PRO A 154 0.70 3.72 -7.50
CA PRO A 154 0.56 4.13 -8.89
C PRO A 154 0.28 5.63 -8.99
N SER A 155 1.26 6.43 -8.58
CA SER A 155 1.19 7.88 -8.58
C SER A 155 2.55 8.52 -8.68
N PHE A 156 2.63 9.70 -9.29
CA PHE A 156 3.88 10.45 -9.37
C PHE A 156 3.62 11.95 -9.50
N VAL A 157 4.64 12.73 -9.21
CA VAL A 157 4.73 14.17 -9.50
C VAL A 157 5.92 14.43 -10.43
N THR A 158 5.91 15.53 -11.16
CA THR A 158 7.01 15.91 -12.05
C THR A 158 7.59 17.28 -11.72
N SER A 159 8.82 17.56 -12.16
CA SER A 159 9.42 18.91 -12.06
C SER A 159 8.61 19.99 -12.77
N GLU A 160 7.76 19.60 -13.73
CA GLU A 160 6.81 20.47 -14.41
C GLU A 160 5.53 20.74 -13.60
N ARG A 161 5.51 20.36 -12.32
CA ARG A 161 4.37 20.58 -11.40
C ARG A 161 3.10 19.87 -11.87
N SER A 162 3.26 18.78 -12.61
CA SER A 162 2.19 17.85 -12.95
C SER A 162 2.12 16.76 -11.89
N TRP A 163 0.92 16.23 -11.66
CA TRP A 163 0.73 15.07 -10.80
C TRP A 163 -0.27 14.10 -11.43
N VAL A 164 -0.04 12.81 -11.19
CA VAL A 164 -0.85 11.73 -11.76
C VAL A 164 -1.13 10.69 -10.70
N HIS A 165 -2.35 10.19 -10.67
CA HIS A 165 -2.78 9.11 -9.80
C HIS A 165 -3.66 8.12 -10.58
N VAL A 166 -3.40 6.82 -10.44
CA VAL A 166 -4.22 5.77 -11.06
C VAL A 166 -4.94 4.99 -9.96
N GLY A 167 -6.27 5.08 -9.94
CA GLY A 167 -7.13 4.33 -9.02
C GLY A 167 -7.23 2.86 -9.42
N THR A 168 -6.30 2.04 -8.95
CA THR A 168 -6.31 0.58 -9.15
C THR A 168 -5.49 -0.14 -8.08
N THR A 169 -5.83 -1.39 -7.81
CA THR A 169 -5.01 -2.35 -7.05
C THR A 169 -4.38 -3.41 -7.96
N ALA A 170 -4.57 -3.33 -9.28
CA ALA A 170 -3.88 -4.22 -10.19
C ALA A 170 -2.37 -3.95 -10.22
N TYR A 171 -1.59 -4.91 -10.72
CA TYR A 171 -0.19 -4.67 -11.07
C TYR A 171 -0.08 -3.50 -12.04
N CYS A 172 0.85 -2.58 -11.77
CA CYS A 172 1.16 -1.47 -12.65
C CYS A 172 2.62 -1.50 -13.13
N LEU A 173 2.87 -0.90 -14.30
CA LEU A 173 4.19 -0.59 -14.80
C LEU A 173 4.17 0.81 -15.40
N PHE A 174 4.91 1.73 -14.78
CA PHE A 174 5.10 3.07 -15.33
C PHE A 174 6.43 3.14 -16.07
N ASP A 175 6.38 3.49 -17.35
CA ASP A 175 7.55 3.61 -18.23
C ASP A 175 7.82 5.09 -18.53
N PHE A 176 8.89 5.60 -17.93
CA PHE A 176 9.37 6.98 -18.01
C PHE A 176 10.58 7.12 -18.95
N LYS A 177 10.87 6.11 -19.79
CA LYS A 177 12.08 6.12 -20.63
C LYS A 177 12.04 7.11 -21.78
N ARG A 178 10.84 7.46 -22.25
CA ARG A 178 10.69 8.29 -23.46
C ARG A 178 10.76 9.78 -23.09
N PRO A 179 11.42 10.61 -23.92
CA PRO A 179 11.58 12.03 -23.60
C PRO A 179 10.24 12.78 -23.59
N LYS A 180 9.34 12.45 -24.54
CA LYS A 180 8.10 13.20 -24.79
C LYS A 180 6.82 12.51 -24.33
N THR A 181 6.91 11.30 -23.77
CA THR A 181 5.73 10.54 -23.33
C THR A 181 6.02 9.72 -22.09
N THR A 182 5.00 9.58 -21.24
CA THR A 182 4.94 8.62 -20.15
C THR A 182 3.93 7.55 -20.52
N MET A 183 4.27 6.27 -20.31
CA MET A 183 3.36 5.15 -20.56
C MET A 183 2.98 4.49 -19.25
N LEU A 184 1.69 4.55 -18.92
CA LEU A 184 1.09 3.87 -17.79
C LEU A 184 0.53 2.54 -18.28
N SER A 185 0.92 1.43 -17.66
CA SER A 185 0.36 0.11 -17.95
C SER A 185 -0.25 -0.49 -16.69
N CYS A 186 -1.46 -1.02 -16.77
CA CYS A 186 -2.14 -1.70 -15.66
C CYS A 186 -2.64 -3.08 -16.12
N TRP A 187 -2.70 -4.04 -15.20
CA TRP A 187 -3.29 -5.36 -15.43
C TRP A 187 -4.81 -5.40 -15.15
N ALA A 188 -5.44 -4.24 -15.23
CA ALA A 188 -6.89 -4.02 -15.25
C ALA A 188 -7.14 -2.65 -15.89
N VAL A 189 -8.36 -2.39 -16.35
CA VAL A 189 -8.80 -1.03 -16.61
C VAL A 189 -8.99 -0.34 -15.26
N PRO A 190 -8.32 0.80 -14.98
CA PRO A 190 -8.43 1.46 -13.68
C PRO A 190 -9.82 2.06 -13.47
N GLU A 191 -10.23 2.18 -12.21
CA GLU A 191 -11.51 2.82 -11.84
C GLU A 191 -11.49 4.30 -12.25
N GLU A 192 -10.36 4.96 -12.01
CA GLU A 192 -10.14 6.36 -12.36
C GLU A 192 -8.66 6.63 -12.65
N LEU A 193 -8.39 7.57 -13.56
CA LEU A 193 -7.08 8.18 -13.77
C LEU A 193 -7.21 9.68 -13.52
N LEU A 194 -6.45 10.19 -12.56
CA LEU A 194 -6.37 11.62 -12.26
C LEU A 194 -5.10 12.20 -12.86
N VAL A 195 -5.24 13.31 -13.58
CA VAL A 195 -4.14 14.10 -14.13
C VAL A 195 -4.37 15.56 -13.76
N GLY A 196 -3.42 16.16 -13.04
CA GLY A 196 -3.55 17.55 -12.61
C GLY A 196 -2.26 18.34 -12.73
N PHE A 197 -2.40 19.65 -12.62
CA PHE A 197 -1.31 20.62 -12.66
C PHE A 197 -1.39 21.53 -11.44
N ALA A 198 -0.24 22.02 -10.98
CA ALA A 198 -0.17 22.94 -9.85
C ALA A 198 0.76 24.13 -10.13
N SER A 199 0.65 25.17 -9.31
CA SER A 199 1.49 26.37 -9.34
C SER A 199 2.93 26.09 -8.94
N ASP A 200 3.15 25.16 -8.02
CA ASP A 200 4.42 24.83 -7.38
C ASP A 200 4.45 23.37 -6.89
N ALA A 201 5.63 22.91 -6.49
CA ALA A 201 5.85 21.52 -6.06
C ALA A 201 5.10 21.14 -4.76
N PRO A 202 5.04 21.99 -3.71
CA PRO A 202 4.20 21.73 -2.55
C PRO A 202 2.72 21.54 -2.90
N SER A 203 2.17 22.37 -3.79
CA SER A 203 0.79 22.27 -4.24
C SER A 203 0.53 21.00 -5.05
N ALA A 204 1.45 20.59 -5.93
CA ALA A 204 1.35 19.32 -6.66
C ALA A 204 1.34 18.11 -5.70
N THR A 205 2.24 18.10 -4.72
CA THR A 205 2.29 17.07 -3.67
C THR A 205 1.05 17.09 -2.78
N GLY A 206 0.55 18.29 -2.46
CA GLY A 206 -0.67 18.52 -1.70
C GLY A 206 -1.91 18.00 -2.42
N ALA A 207 -2.02 18.21 -3.73
CA ALA A 207 -3.09 17.69 -4.56
C ALA A 207 -3.02 16.16 -4.66
N LEU A 208 -1.83 15.61 -4.94
CA LEU A 208 -1.64 14.16 -5.00
C LEU A 208 -1.98 13.47 -3.67
N SER A 209 -1.54 14.03 -2.53
CA SER A 209 -1.88 13.47 -1.21
C SER A 209 -3.37 13.56 -0.90
N SER A 210 -4.08 14.58 -1.41
CA SER A 210 -5.54 14.66 -1.28
C SER A 210 -6.23 13.52 -2.05
N ALA A 211 -5.72 13.17 -3.23
CA ALA A 211 -6.23 12.06 -4.03
C ALA A 211 -5.87 10.68 -3.43
N ALA A 212 -4.62 10.48 -3.01
CA ALA A 212 -4.13 9.18 -2.52
C ALA A 212 -4.45 8.91 -1.03
N GLY A 213 -4.82 9.95 -0.27
CA GLY A 213 -5.09 9.91 1.17
C GLY A 213 -3.98 10.56 2.01
N ARG A 214 -4.38 11.33 3.04
CA ARG A 214 -3.47 12.02 3.98
C ARG A 214 -3.44 11.32 5.33
N GLN A 215 -2.25 11.28 5.93
CA GLN A 215 -2.04 10.81 7.29
C GLN A 215 -2.75 11.71 8.31
N ARG A 216 -3.08 11.12 9.46
CA ARG A 216 -3.53 11.86 10.64
C ARG A 216 -2.34 12.36 11.45
N ASN A 217 -2.59 13.34 12.32
CA ASN A 217 -1.57 13.86 13.23
C ASN A 217 -1.03 12.75 14.15
N LEU A 218 0.26 12.85 14.47
CA LEU A 218 0.92 11.99 15.46
C LEU A 218 0.47 12.37 16.88
N PRO A 219 0.35 11.41 17.81
CA PRO A 219 0.18 11.71 19.23
C PRO A 219 1.26 12.65 19.76
N ALA A 220 0.93 13.63 20.61
CA ALA A 220 1.91 14.62 21.08
C ALA A 220 3.14 13.99 21.76
N TRP A 221 2.96 12.86 22.45
CA TRP A 221 4.05 12.16 23.15
C TRP A 221 5.13 11.64 22.20
N THR A 222 4.87 11.49 20.90
CA THR A 222 5.87 10.98 19.95
C THR A 222 7.10 11.88 19.85
N TRP A 223 6.96 13.16 20.23
CA TRP A 223 8.03 14.17 20.24
C TRP A 223 8.80 14.23 21.58
N GLU A 224 8.38 13.47 22.59
CA GLU A 224 8.89 13.61 23.97
C GLU A 224 10.19 12.85 24.24
N GLY A 225 10.81 12.23 23.24
CA GLY A 225 12.13 11.62 23.37
C GLY A 225 12.36 10.47 22.40
N ALA A 226 13.50 9.80 22.55
CA ALA A 226 13.86 8.65 21.74
C ALA A 226 12.90 7.46 21.98
N TRP A 227 12.66 6.69 20.92
CA TRP A 227 11.98 5.40 20.96
C TRP A 227 13.05 4.32 21.00
N LEU A 228 13.25 3.68 22.16
CA LEU A 228 14.28 2.66 22.31
C LEU A 228 13.72 1.29 21.92
N GLY A 229 14.26 0.72 20.84
CA GLY A 229 14.03 -0.68 20.49
C GLY A 229 14.80 -1.60 21.44
N VAL A 230 14.08 -2.36 22.27
CA VAL A 230 14.67 -3.24 23.29
C VAL A 230 13.94 -4.57 23.36
N GLN A 231 14.66 -5.61 23.77
CA GLN A 231 14.17 -7.00 23.84
C GLN A 231 14.89 -7.72 24.99
N GLY A 232 14.31 -8.84 25.44
CA GLY A 232 14.93 -9.76 26.38
C GLY A 232 14.19 -9.96 27.71
N GLY A 233 12.89 -9.63 27.78
CA GLY A 233 12.09 -9.74 29.02
C GLY A 233 12.21 -8.54 29.95
N SER A 234 11.36 -8.49 30.98
CA SER A 234 11.20 -7.31 31.85
C SER A 234 12.53 -6.83 32.46
N ALA A 235 13.33 -7.72 33.04
CA ALA A 235 14.59 -7.33 33.70
C ALA A 235 15.61 -6.70 32.74
N GLU A 236 15.75 -7.24 31.54
CA GLU A 236 16.69 -6.71 30.54
C GLU A 236 16.21 -5.38 29.95
N VAL A 237 14.90 -5.25 29.75
CA VAL A 237 14.27 -4.00 29.31
C VAL A 237 14.49 -2.89 30.36
N GLU A 238 14.26 -3.19 31.65
CA GLU A 238 14.51 -2.26 32.75
C GLU A 238 15.99 -1.84 32.82
N ARG A 239 16.91 -2.81 32.73
CA ARG A 239 18.36 -2.56 32.75
C ARG A 239 18.78 -1.63 31.61
N LYS A 240 18.29 -1.87 30.37
CA LYS A 240 18.57 -1.03 29.20
C LYS A 240 17.98 0.37 29.34
N LEU A 241 16.76 0.48 29.85
CA LEU A 241 16.14 1.77 30.11
C LEU A 241 16.93 2.57 31.15
N ALA A 242 17.34 1.94 32.25
CA ALA A 242 18.13 2.57 33.29
C ALA A 242 19.48 3.06 32.74
N ALA A 243 20.17 2.23 31.95
CA ALA A 243 21.42 2.60 31.30
C ALA A 243 21.27 3.80 30.33
N ALA A 244 20.19 3.84 29.54
CA ALA A 244 19.92 4.97 28.66
C ALA A 244 19.65 6.26 29.45
N LYS A 245 18.82 6.17 30.51
CA LYS A 245 18.53 7.31 31.40
C LYS A 245 19.79 7.82 32.11
N SER A 246 20.64 6.93 32.63
CA SER A 246 21.88 7.31 33.31
C SER A 246 22.89 8.00 32.38
N SER A 247 22.80 7.73 31.08
CA SER A 247 23.60 8.39 30.04
C SER A 247 22.98 9.69 29.52
N GLY A 248 21.90 10.18 30.14
CA GLY A 248 21.25 11.44 29.78
C GLY A 248 20.30 11.37 28.58
N VAL A 249 19.95 10.17 28.09
CA VAL A 249 19.00 10.03 26.97
C VAL A 249 17.58 10.33 27.46
N LYS A 250 16.93 11.33 26.85
CA LYS A 250 15.48 11.55 27.02
C LYS A 250 14.73 10.44 26.29
N VAL A 251 14.21 9.47 27.04
CA VAL A 251 13.43 8.34 26.51
C VAL A 251 11.95 8.68 26.59
N GLY A 252 11.29 8.74 25.44
CA GLY A 252 9.83 8.95 25.36
C GLY A 252 9.06 7.65 25.21
N ALA A 253 9.70 6.61 24.67
CA ALA A 253 9.05 5.33 24.45
C ALA A 253 10.02 4.14 24.45
N LEU A 254 9.50 2.97 24.78
CA LEU A 254 10.10 1.67 24.54
C LEU A 254 9.32 0.95 23.46
N TRP A 255 10.02 0.43 22.45
CA TRP A 255 9.46 -0.50 21.49
C TRP A 255 10.01 -1.91 21.75
N VAL A 256 9.12 -2.82 22.10
CA VAL A 256 9.44 -4.17 22.59
C VAL A 256 8.75 -5.20 21.72
N GLN A 257 9.45 -5.66 20.67
CA GLN A 257 8.84 -6.54 19.68
C GLN A 257 8.66 -7.98 20.15
N ASP A 258 9.46 -8.45 21.12
CA ASP A 258 9.36 -9.77 21.73
C ASP A 258 8.38 -9.81 22.91
N TRP A 259 7.51 -8.79 23.06
CA TRP A 259 6.43 -8.77 24.07
C TRP A 259 5.53 -10.02 24.02
N CYS A 260 5.41 -10.61 22.82
CA CYS A 260 4.64 -11.81 22.51
C CYS A 260 5.46 -13.10 22.62
N GLY A 261 6.69 -13.02 23.13
CA GLY A 261 7.60 -14.17 23.27
C GLY A 261 8.51 -14.35 22.06
N LYS A 262 9.34 -15.40 22.13
CA LYS A 262 10.30 -15.76 21.07
C LYS A 262 9.79 -16.97 20.31
N SER A 263 9.97 -16.94 18.99
CA SER A 263 9.50 -18.00 18.11
C SER A 263 10.19 -19.33 18.42
N VAL A 264 9.39 -20.36 18.69
CA VAL A 264 9.87 -21.74 18.86
C VAL A 264 10.23 -22.42 17.53
N ALA A 265 9.68 -21.93 16.42
CA ALA A 265 9.85 -22.49 15.08
C ALA A 265 11.04 -21.89 14.31
N SER A 266 11.68 -20.86 14.86
CA SER A 266 12.76 -20.12 14.21
C SER A 266 14.08 -20.34 14.92
N THR A 267 15.16 -20.51 14.15
CA THR A 267 16.54 -20.51 14.65
C THR A 267 17.09 -19.10 14.89
N ALA A 268 16.41 -18.07 14.38
CA ALA A 268 16.67 -16.67 14.69
C ALA A 268 15.71 -16.19 15.80
N ASN A 269 16.12 -15.19 16.59
CA ASN A 269 15.31 -14.53 17.63
C ASN A 269 14.16 -13.70 17.02
N HIS A 270 13.23 -14.34 16.31
CA HIS A 270 12.01 -13.72 15.82
C HIS A 270 10.95 -13.70 16.93
N PRO A 271 10.04 -12.69 16.96
CA PRO A 271 8.87 -12.72 17.82
C PRO A 271 8.03 -13.97 17.55
N GLN A 272 7.42 -14.54 18.57
CA GLN A 272 6.40 -15.56 18.39
C GLN A 272 5.16 -14.90 17.79
N TRP A 273 4.72 -15.36 16.60
CA TRP A 273 3.56 -14.80 15.91
C TRP A 273 2.25 -15.33 16.51
N ASP A 274 2.07 -15.10 17.81
CA ASP A 274 0.84 -15.31 18.55
C ASP A 274 0.63 -14.05 19.40
N TRP A 275 -0.26 -13.16 18.95
CA TRP A 275 -0.38 -11.76 19.40
C TRP A 275 -1.02 -11.60 20.78
N ARG A 276 -0.42 -12.24 21.77
CA ARG A 276 -0.72 -12.21 23.20
C ARG A 276 0.58 -11.99 23.93
N TRP A 277 0.53 -11.35 25.10
CA TRP A 277 1.77 -11.15 25.83
C TRP A 277 2.26 -12.47 26.42
N ASP A 278 3.57 -12.69 26.35
CA ASP A 278 4.22 -13.86 26.91
C ASP A 278 4.46 -13.63 28.41
N ARG A 279 3.78 -14.43 29.24
CA ARG A 279 3.82 -14.32 30.71
C ARG A 279 5.10 -14.87 31.33
N ASP A 280 5.87 -15.66 30.60
CA ASP A 280 7.14 -16.17 31.11
C ASP A 280 8.24 -15.13 30.90
N LEU A 281 8.21 -14.45 29.75
CA LEU A 281 9.15 -13.40 29.38
C LEU A 281 8.80 -12.03 29.99
N TYR A 282 7.50 -11.73 30.13
CA TYR A 282 6.95 -10.51 30.71
C TYR A 282 5.80 -10.82 31.71
N PRO A 283 6.12 -11.24 32.95
CA PRO A 283 5.12 -11.76 33.91
C PRO A 283 3.96 -10.82 34.26
N ASP A 284 4.24 -9.52 34.43
CA ASP A 284 3.23 -8.51 34.75
C ASP A 284 3.33 -7.30 33.82
N LEU A 285 3.32 -7.59 32.50
CA LEU A 285 3.44 -6.57 31.47
C LEU A 285 2.44 -5.40 31.63
N PRO A 286 1.13 -5.62 31.95
CA PRO A 286 0.20 -4.52 32.15
C PRO A 286 0.61 -3.57 33.29
N ALA A 287 1.11 -4.09 34.42
CA ALA A 287 1.60 -3.26 35.51
C ALA A 287 2.88 -2.50 35.13
N ASP A 288 3.79 -3.15 34.40
CA ASP A 288 5.02 -2.51 33.89
C ASP A 288 4.70 -1.37 32.92
N ILE A 289 3.74 -1.56 32.01
CA ILE A 289 3.26 -0.51 31.10
C ILE A 289 2.67 0.66 31.88
N ALA A 290 1.84 0.39 32.90
CA ALA A 290 1.25 1.43 33.74
C ALA A 290 2.33 2.22 34.52
N ARG A 291 3.37 1.55 35.01
CA ARG A 291 4.53 2.17 35.68
C ARG A 291 5.30 3.06 34.71
N LEU A 292 5.67 2.56 33.54
CA LEU A 292 6.36 3.34 32.51
C LEU A 292 5.56 4.59 32.11
N ARG A 293 4.23 4.45 31.97
CA ARG A 293 3.36 5.58 31.62
C ARG A 293 3.36 6.68 32.68
N ARG A 294 3.41 6.33 33.98
CA ARG A 294 3.55 7.33 35.07
C ARG A 294 4.86 8.10 34.98
N ASP A 295 5.90 7.47 34.48
CA ASP A 295 7.21 8.08 34.24
C ASP A 295 7.30 8.82 32.89
N GLY A 296 6.17 9.00 32.19
CA GLY A 296 6.13 9.67 30.89
C GLY A 296 6.61 8.81 29.70
N ILE A 297 6.87 7.52 29.92
CA ILE A 297 7.41 6.61 28.90
C ILE A 297 6.29 5.74 28.34
N ARG A 298 6.14 5.76 27.01
CA ARG A 298 5.16 4.91 26.32
C ARG A 298 5.72 3.53 26.02
N PHE A 299 4.85 2.53 25.99
CA PHE A 299 5.20 1.17 25.59
C PHE A 299 4.56 0.85 24.25
N LEU A 300 5.37 0.34 23.32
CA LEU A 300 4.93 -0.09 22.00
C LEU A 300 5.28 -1.56 21.77
N GLY A 301 4.33 -2.31 21.19
CA GLY A 301 4.50 -3.71 20.84
C GLY A 301 4.80 -3.95 19.37
N TYR A 302 4.45 -5.14 18.90
CA TYR A 302 4.61 -5.60 17.53
C TYR A 302 3.45 -6.53 17.15
N ILE A 303 2.92 -6.40 15.95
CA ILE A 303 1.93 -7.31 15.38
C ILE A 303 2.10 -7.39 13.87
N ASN A 304 1.78 -8.53 13.27
CA ASN A 304 1.68 -8.67 11.83
C ASN A 304 0.47 -9.57 11.47
N PRO A 305 0.08 -9.70 10.19
CA PRO A 305 -1.11 -10.43 9.79
C PRO A 305 -0.91 -11.96 9.71
N PHE A 306 0.22 -12.48 10.16
CA PHE A 306 0.50 -13.91 10.22
C PHE A 306 0.28 -14.47 11.63
N LEU A 307 0.07 -15.78 11.69
CA LEU A 307 -0.11 -16.55 12.91
C LEU A 307 0.76 -17.80 12.86
N SER A 308 1.60 -18.01 13.88
CA SER A 308 2.37 -19.23 14.08
C SER A 308 1.42 -20.42 14.25
N THR A 309 1.70 -21.55 13.61
CA THR A 309 0.83 -22.74 13.64
C THR A 309 0.73 -23.41 15.01
N GLU A 310 1.69 -23.13 15.90
CA GLU A 310 1.69 -23.59 17.29
C GLU A 310 0.97 -22.62 18.24
N GLY A 311 0.53 -21.45 17.75
CA GLY A 311 -0.08 -20.39 18.56
C GLY A 311 -1.57 -20.59 18.81
N GLU A 312 -2.06 -20.07 19.94
CA GLU A 312 -3.47 -20.21 20.31
C GLU A 312 -4.39 -19.43 19.35
N LEU A 313 -3.97 -18.24 18.89
CA LEU A 313 -4.75 -17.46 17.93
C LEU A 313 -4.85 -18.13 16.55
N TYR A 314 -3.86 -18.94 16.15
CA TYR A 314 -3.97 -19.73 14.93
C TYR A 314 -5.05 -20.82 15.08
N ALA A 315 -5.05 -21.55 16.20
CA ALA A 315 -6.05 -22.59 16.44
C ALA A 315 -7.47 -22.00 16.42
N GLU A 316 -7.67 -20.82 17.01
CA GLU A 316 -8.93 -20.07 16.95
C GLU A 316 -9.29 -19.68 15.51
N ALA A 317 -8.37 -19.03 14.79
CA ALA A 317 -8.59 -18.54 13.44
C ALA A 317 -8.85 -19.67 12.43
N SER A 318 -8.08 -20.75 12.52
CA SER A 318 -8.22 -21.93 11.64
C SER A 318 -9.59 -22.57 11.80
N LYS A 319 -10.01 -22.82 13.07
CA LYS A 319 -11.33 -23.39 13.40
C LYS A 319 -12.49 -22.50 12.91
N ALA A 320 -12.33 -21.18 12.97
CA ALA A 320 -13.34 -20.22 12.54
C ALA A 320 -13.32 -19.92 11.03
N GLY A 321 -12.36 -20.47 10.28
CA GLY A 321 -12.23 -20.20 8.84
C GLY A 321 -11.73 -18.78 8.53
N TYR A 322 -10.91 -18.21 9.41
CA TYR A 322 -10.38 -16.84 9.28
C TYR A 322 -9.03 -16.77 8.57
N CYS A 323 -8.39 -17.90 8.29
CA CYS A 323 -7.14 -17.93 7.54
C CYS A 323 -7.39 -17.91 6.02
N VAL A 324 -6.46 -17.31 5.28
CA VAL A 324 -6.35 -17.43 3.83
C VAL A 324 -6.27 -18.91 3.47
N LYS A 325 -6.98 -19.34 2.41
CA LYS A 325 -7.08 -20.74 2.03
C LYS A 325 -6.30 -21.07 0.76
N ARG A 326 -5.94 -22.33 0.60
CA ARG A 326 -5.57 -22.94 -0.69
C ARG A 326 -6.84 -23.32 -1.47
N GLN A 327 -6.66 -23.64 -2.74
CA GLN A 327 -7.75 -24.11 -3.61
C GLN A 327 -8.42 -25.41 -3.12
N ASP A 328 -7.72 -26.22 -2.33
CA ASP A 328 -8.26 -27.44 -1.70
C ASP A 328 -8.99 -27.19 -0.36
N GLY A 329 -9.09 -25.92 0.08
CA GLY A 329 -9.76 -25.52 1.31
C GLY A 329 -8.89 -25.57 2.57
N SER A 330 -7.65 -26.06 2.49
CA SER A 330 -6.69 -26.03 3.61
C SER A 330 -6.17 -24.63 3.89
N ASP A 331 -5.67 -24.38 5.10
CA ASP A 331 -5.05 -23.10 5.45
C ASP A 331 -3.75 -22.88 4.64
N TYR A 332 -3.62 -21.68 4.09
CA TYR A 332 -2.45 -21.31 3.33
C TYR A 332 -1.32 -20.90 4.27
N LEU A 333 -0.33 -21.79 4.42
CA LEU A 333 0.91 -21.51 5.14
C LEU A 333 1.94 -20.82 4.23
N VAL A 334 2.37 -19.63 4.61
CA VAL A 334 3.32 -18.78 3.88
C VAL A 334 4.66 -18.78 4.63
N THR A 335 5.76 -19.03 3.90
CA THR A 335 7.13 -18.87 4.44
C THR A 335 7.69 -17.52 4.01
N ALA A 336 7.37 -16.47 4.75
CA ALA A 336 7.89 -15.11 4.51
C ALA A 336 9.32 -14.92 5.04
N THR A 337 9.66 -15.60 6.14
CA THR A 337 10.96 -15.51 6.83
C THR A 337 11.67 -16.87 6.84
N THR A 338 11.91 -17.45 8.03
CA THR A 338 12.60 -18.72 8.27
C THR A 338 11.63 -19.88 8.52
N PHE A 339 10.37 -19.60 8.88
CA PHE A 339 9.33 -20.58 9.19
C PHE A 339 8.03 -20.30 8.42
N ALA A 340 7.12 -21.28 8.38
CA ALA A 340 5.82 -21.14 7.75
C ALA A 340 4.77 -20.67 8.78
N ALA A 341 3.88 -19.77 8.37
CA ALA A 341 2.82 -19.24 9.21
C ALA A 341 1.52 -19.09 8.41
N ALA A 342 0.38 -19.22 9.07
CA ALA A 342 -0.91 -18.93 8.44
C ALA A 342 -1.10 -17.42 8.32
N MET A 343 -1.83 -16.97 7.29
CA MET A 343 -2.14 -15.56 7.08
C MET A 343 -3.63 -15.31 7.32
N VAL A 344 -3.99 -14.24 8.01
CA VAL A 344 -5.40 -13.87 8.24
C VAL A 344 -6.03 -13.40 6.93
N ASP A 345 -7.23 -13.88 6.60
CA ASP A 345 -7.98 -13.41 5.44
C ASP A 345 -8.74 -12.12 5.78
N LEU A 346 -8.09 -10.97 5.56
CA LEU A 346 -8.69 -9.65 5.80
C LEU A 346 -9.88 -9.32 4.86
N PHE A 347 -10.15 -10.14 3.85
CA PHE A 347 -11.34 -10.01 3.00
C PHE A 347 -12.57 -10.66 3.62
N ASN A 348 -12.39 -11.56 4.59
CA ASN A 348 -13.47 -12.09 5.41
C ASN A 348 -13.87 -11.05 6.47
N PRO A 349 -15.10 -10.49 6.44
CA PRO A 349 -15.52 -9.47 7.40
C PRO A 349 -15.44 -9.94 8.86
N ALA A 350 -15.68 -11.24 9.12
CA ALA A 350 -15.59 -11.82 10.45
C ALA A 350 -14.13 -11.91 10.93
N ALA A 351 -13.21 -12.33 10.05
CA ALA A 351 -11.78 -12.35 10.36
C ALA A 351 -11.21 -10.93 10.55
N PHE A 352 -11.67 -9.98 9.74
CA PHE A 352 -11.32 -8.57 9.86
C PHE A 352 -11.78 -7.98 11.21
N ALA A 353 -13.02 -8.29 11.63
CA ALA A 353 -13.52 -7.89 12.95
C ALA A 353 -12.75 -8.58 14.08
N TRP A 354 -12.42 -9.87 13.91
CA TRP A 354 -11.68 -10.66 14.87
C TRP A 354 -10.28 -10.12 15.15
N ILE A 355 -9.48 -9.85 14.12
CA ILE A 355 -8.11 -9.35 14.32
C ILE A 355 -8.09 -7.96 14.96
N LYS A 356 -9.08 -7.10 14.65
CA LYS A 356 -9.30 -5.85 15.39
C LYS A 356 -9.61 -6.12 16.86
N GLY A 357 -10.43 -7.13 17.14
CA GLY A 357 -10.73 -7.59 18.50
C GLY A 357 -9.46 -8.02 19.25
N VAL A 358 -8.56 -8.76 18.59
CA VAL A 358 -7.25 -9.15 19.14
C VAL A 358 -6.43 -7.91 19.49
N MET A 359 -6.26 -6.95 18.58
CA MET A 359 -5.52 -5.71 18.86
C MET A 359 -6.13 -4.92 20.03
N LYS A 360 -7.46 -4.83 20.08
CA LYS A 360 -8.16 -4.12 21.16
C LYS A 360 -7.97 -4.80 22.52
N ARG A 361 -8.02 -6.13 22.57
CA ARG A 361 -7.93 -6.91 23.81
C ARG A 361 -6.49 -7.10 24.29
N GLU A 362 -5.62 -7.58 23.39
CA GLU A 362 -4.27 -8.07 23.74
C GLU A 362 -3.20 -6.97 23.70
N MET A 363 -3.48 -5.81 23.08
CA MET A 363 -2.52 -4.72 22.94
C MET A 363 -3.03 -3.44 23.61
N LEU A 364 -4.11 -2.87 23.10
CA LEU A 364 -4.69 -1.64 23.67
C LEU A 364 -5.24 -1.88 25.07
N GLY A 365 -5.89 -3.03 25.30
CA GLY A 365 -6.50 -3.43 26.56
C GLY A 365 -5.50 -3.60 27.71
N ILE A 366 -4.25 -3.92 27.40
CA ILE A 366 -3.16 -4.00 28.39
C ILE A 366 -2.37 -2.69 28.53
N GLY A 367 -2.77 -1.65 27.80
CA GLY A 367 -2.25 -0.30 27.95
C GLY A 367 -1.19 0.12 26.93
N MET A 368 -0.90 -0.66 25.88
CA MET A 368 0.05 -0.24 24.84
C MET A 368 -0.36 1.10 24.21
N SER A 369 0.62 1.96 23.93
CA SER A 369 0.44 3.23 23.24
C SER A 369 0.81 3.15 21.75
N GLY A 370 1.14 1.98 21.26
CA GLY A 370 1.39 1.78 19.85
C GLY A 370 2.06 0.46 19.52
N TRP A 371 2.38 0.26 18.25
CA TRP A 371 3.09 -0.92 17.80
C TRP A 371 3.64 -0.74 16.39
N MET A 372 4.64 -1.56 16.06
CA MET A 372 4.96 -1.85 14.66
C MET A 372 3.85 -2.78 14.12
N ALA A 373 3.13 -2.32 13.09
CA ALA A 373 2.18 -3.12 12.33
C ALA A 373 2.89 -3.62 11.08
N ASP A 374 3.46 -4.82 11.14
CA ASP A 374 4.41 -5.32 10.14
C ASP A 374 3.75 -6.13 9.03
N PHE A 375 4.50 -6.31 7.94
CA PHE A 375 4.14 -7.00 6.73
C PHE A 375 2.91 -6.40 6.00
N GLY A 376 2.36 -7.17 5.06
CA GLY A 376 1.22 -6.84 4.20
C GLY A 376 1.47 -7.20 2.72
N GLU A 377 2.72 -7.37 2.33
CA GLU A 377 3.22 -7.52 0.96
C GLU A 377 3.38 -8.99 0.48
N PHE A 378 2.79 -9.94 1.21
CA PHE A 378 3.05 -11.36 1.01
C PHE A 378 1.82 -12.20 0.68
N LEU A 379 0.66 -11.57 0.44
CA LEU A 379 -0.57 -12.29 0.10
C LEU A 379 -0.31 -13.24 -1.09
N PRO A 380 -0.62 -14.55 -0.95
CA PRO A 380 -0.35 -15.49 -2.02
C PRO A 380 -1.16 -15.23 -3.28
N VAL A 381 -0.49 -15.26 -4.44
CA VAL A 381 -1.11 -14.99 -5.75
C VAL A 381 -1.97 -16.13 -6.30
N ASP A 382 -1.96 -17.27 -5.62
CA ASP A 382 -2.74 -18.48 -5.92
C ASP A 382 -3.70 -18.87 -4.79
N ALA A 383 -3.92 -17.96 -3.82
CA ALA A 383 -4.84 -18.15 -2.71
C ALA A 383 -6.31 -18.24 -3.15
N ALA A 384 -7.09 -19.00 -2.41
CA ALA A 384 -8.54 -18.93 -2.39
C ALA A 384 -8.94 -17.97 -1.25
N LEU A 385 -9.46 -16.80 -1.63
CA LEU A 385 -9.86 -15.74 -0.70
C LEU A 385 -11.36 -15.74 -0.47
N HIS A 386 -11.77 -15.28 0.70
CA HIS A 386 -13.17 -15.09 1.04
C HIS A 386 -13.90 -14.25 -0.03
N GLY A 387 -15.10 -14.68 -0.42
CA GLY A 387 -15.91 -14.02 -1.44
C GLY A 387 -15.38 -14.17 -2.87
N GLY A 388 -14.40 -15.04 -3.13
CA GLY A 388 -13.90 -15.30 -4.48
C GLY A 388 -13.09 -14.15 -5.08
N ARG A 389 -12.48 -13.31 -4.25
CA ARG A 389 -11.63 -12.19 -4.68
C ARG A 389 -10.46 -12.70 -5.52
N ASP A 390 -10.15 -12.00 -6.61
CA ASP A 390 -8.95 -12.29 -7.41
C ASP A 390 -7.69 -12.02 -6.57
N PRO A 391 -6.85 -13.04 -6.29
CA PRO A 391 -5.64 -12.87 -5.50
C PRO A 391 -4.65 -11.87 -6.12
N LEU A 392 -4.69 -11.63 -7.44
CA LEU A 392 -3.78 -10.71 -8.11
C LEU A 392 -4.07 -9.24 -7.80
N THR A 393 -5.33 -8.84 -7.74
CA THR A 393 -5.72 -7.48 -7.31
C THR A 393 -5.74 -7.36 -5.79
N ALA A 394 -6.12 -8.44 -5.11
CA ALA A 394 -6.15 -8.49 -3.65
C ALA A 394 -4.75 -8.31 -3.03
N HIS A 395 -3.68 -8.74 -3.73
CA HIS A 395 -2.32 -8.61 -3.24
C HIS A 395 -1.92 -7.17 -2.90
N ASN A 396 -2.16 -6.22 -3.82
CA ASN A 396 -1.85 -4.81 -3.58
C ASN A 396 -2.89 -4.14 -2.66
N GLU A 397 -4.10 -4.68 -2.55
CA GLU A 397 -5.12 -4.18 -1.62
C GLU A 397 -4.82 -4.58 -0.17
N TYR A 398 -4.14 -5.70 0.04
CA TYR A 398 -3.94 -6.27 1.37
C TYR A 398 -3.23 -5.32 2.36
N PRO A 399 -2.13 -4.62 2.01
CA PRO A 399 -1.52 -3.60 2.88
C PRO A 399 -2.49 -2.47 3.27
N VAL A 400 -3.47 -2.16 2.42
CA VAL A 400 -4.49 -1.13 2.70
C VAL A 400 -5.49 -1.63 3.73
N LEU A 401 -5.95 -2.88 3.60
CA LEU A 401 -6.82 -3.53 4.58
C LEU A 401 -6.12 -3.70 5.92
N TRP A 402 -4.82 -4.05 5.90
CA TRP A 402 -4.03 -4.16 7.12
C TRP A 402 -3.90 -2.81 7.84
N ALA A 403 -3.57 -1.74 7.12
CA ALA A 403 -3.57 -0.39 7.68
C ALA A 403 -4.95 0.01 8.24
N ARG A 404 -6.03 -0.33 7.52
CA ARG A 404 -7.41 -0.08 7.96
C ARG A 404 -7.75 -0.80 9.24
N ALA A 405 -7.39 -2.09 9.37
CA ALA A 405 -7.67 -2.87 10.57
C ALA A 405 -7.05 -2.22 11.82
N ASN A 406 -5.78 -1.80 11.72
CA ASN A 406 -5.08 -1.11 12.79
C ASN A 406 -5.74 0.25 13.14
N ALA A 407 -6.06 1.06 12.12
CA ALA A 407 -6.74 2.35 12.33
C ALA A 407 -8.11 2.19 12.99
N GLU A 408 -8.91 1.22 12.53
CA GLU A 408 -10.22 0.93 13.09
C GLU A 408 -10.13 0.37 14.51
N ALA A 409 -9.15 -0.48 14.82
CA ALA A 409 -8.94 -0.96 16.19
C ALA A 409 -8.63 0.19 17.16
N VAL A 410 -7.75 1.12 16.77
CA VAL A 410 -7.42 2.32 17.55
C VAL A 410 -8.66 3.20 17.74
N ARG A 411 -9.42 3.46 16.67
CA ARG A 411 -10.64 4.27 16.72
C ARG A 411 -11.72 3.65 17.58
N GLU A 412 -12.03 2.38 17.38
CA GLU A 412 -13.07 1.67 18.13
C GLU A 412 -12.74 1.50 19.61
N ALA A 413 -11.46 1.55 19.98
CA ALA A 413 -11.01 1.57 21.37
C ALA A 413 -11.00 2.98 21.99
N GLY A 414 -11.35 4.04 21.23
CA GLY A 414 -11.28 5.42 21.70
C GLY A 414 -9.85 5.91 21.93
N LYS A 415 -8.88 5.42 21.15
CA LYS A 415 -7.44 5.71 21.30
C LYS A 415 -6.85 6.57 20.18
N GLU A 416 -7.70 7.23 19.39
CA GLU A 416 -7.25 8.21 18.40
C GLU A 416 -6.49 9.37 19.09
N GLY A 417 -5.32 9.73 18.55
CA GLY A 417 -4.46 10.75 19.15
C GLY A 417 -3.66 10.29 20.37
N GLU A 418 -3.92 9.08 20.90
CA GLU A 418 -3.15 8.48 22.00
C GLU A 418 -2.26 7.34 21.54
N ALA A 419 -2.79 6.48 20.67
CA ALA A 419 -2.08 5.32 20.12
C ALA A 419 -1.59 5.59 18.69
N ILE A 420 -0.44 5.04 18.36
CA ILE A 420 0.15 5.10 17.01
C ILE A 420 0.56 3.71 16.53
N PHE A 421 0.38 3.44 15.25
CA PHE A 421 1.06 2.33 14.60
C PHE A 421 1.85 2.84 13.41
N PHE A 422 2.89 2.10 13.07
CA PHE A 422 3.73 2.38 11.90
C PHE A 422 3.82 1.13 11.03
N LEU A 423 3.86 1.31 9.71
CA LEU A 423 3.83 0.29 8.66
C LEU A 423 5.05 0.41 7.73
N ARG A 424 5.51 -0.68 7.11
CA ARG A 424 6.44 -0.58 5.96
C ARG A 424 5.72 -0.82 4.65
N SER A 425 4.76 -1.73 4.65
CA SER A 425 4.04 -2.11 3.44
C SER A 425 2.87 -1.18 3.18
N GLY A 426 2.65 -0.84 1.92
CA GLY A 426 1.61 0.11 1.54
C GLY A 426 1.18 0.01 0.09
N TRP A 427 -0.03 0.52 -0.14
CA TRP A 427 -0.53 0.85 -1.47
C TRP A 427 -1.34 2.14 -1.40
N THR A 428 -1.91 2.58 -2.53
CA THR A 428 -2.89 3.67 -2.55
C THR A 428 -3.98 3.44 -1.49
N GLY A 429 -4.16 4.43 -0.62
CA GLY A 429 -5.13 4.35 0.47
C GLY A 429 -4.57 3.79 1.79
N SER A 430 -3.33 3.33 1.87
CA SER A 430 -2.70 3.03 3.17
C SER A 430 -2.47 4.32 3.98
N ALA A 431 -2.09 5.41 3.31
CA ALA A 431 -1.77 6.70 3.94
C ALA A 431 -2.94 7.37 4.67
N LYS A 432 -4.20 7.13 4.26
CA LYS A 432 -5.38 7.65 4.99
C LYS A 432 -5.62 6.96 6.34
N HIS A 433 -5.03 5.78 6.53
CA HIS A 433 -5.22 4.96 7.73
C HIS A 433 -4.02 5.03 8.66
N ALA A 434 -2.81 5.00 8.11
CA ALA A 434 -1.55 5.01 8.85
C ALA A 434 -1.12 6.44 9.25
N GLN A 435 -0.53 6.60 10.43
CA GLN A 435 0.11 7.88 10.81
C GLN A 435 1.59 7.94 10.43
N ALA A 436 2.27 6.79 10.37
CA ALA A 436 3.70 6.72 10.10
C ALA A 436 4.06 5.49 9.26
N PHE A 437 5.14 5.63 8.49
CA PHE A 437 5.78 4.53 7.80
C PHE A 437 7.25 4.42 8.22
N TRP A 438 7.82 3.22 8.20
CA TRP A 438 9.25 3.00 8.39
C TRP A 438 9.87 2.31 7.17
N ALA A 439 11.16 2.55 6.93
CA ALA A 439 11.88 2.18 5.71
C ALA A 439 12.20 0.67 5.55
N GLY A 440 11.53 -0.19 6.32
CA GLY A 440 11.70 -1.65 6.26
C GLY A 440 12.82 -2.24 7.10
#